data_AF-A0A530H867-F1
#
_entry.id   AF-A0A530H867-F1
#
_cell.length_a   1.000
_cell.length_b   1.000
_cell.length_c   1.000
_cell.angle_alpha   90.00
_cell.angle_beta   90.00
_cell.angle_gamma   90.00
#
_symmetry.space_group_name_H-M   'P 1'
#
loop_
_entity.id
_entity.type
_entity.pdbx_description
1 polymer ?
#
loop_
_entity_poly.entity_id
_entity_poly.type
_entity_poly.pdbx_seq_one_letter_code
_entity_poly.pdbx_strand_id
1 'polypeptide(L)'
;KSQVGQKTMLDVLQPVYEALAQGKTAGEIADAADKAAEATVPMRALRGRASFLGERSIGHMDAGARSTALLVRAVAEAIEGN
;
A
#
# COMPACT_ATOMS: atom_id res chain seq x y z
N LYS A 1 10.36 2.91 -13.93
CA LYS A 1 9.48 3.86 -13.19
C LYS A 1 8.12 3.19 -12.95
N SER A 2 7.51 3.38 -11.79
CA SER A 2 6.18 2.84 -11.42
C SER A 2 5.15 3.97 -11.32
N GLN A 3 3.87 3.63 -11.38
CA GLN A 3 2.72 4.52 -11.18
C GLN A 3 1.67 3.80 -10.30
N VAL A 4 0.69 4.54 -9.80
CA VAL A 4 -0.50 3.97 -9.16
C VAL A 4 -1.26 3.10 -10.16
N GLY A 5 -1.84 2.01 -9.69
CA GLY A 5 -2.49 0.97 -10.48
C GLY A 5 -1.53 -0.07 -11.06
N GLN A 6 -0.25 -0.04 -10.70
CA GLN A 6 0.77 -0.96 -11.25
C GLN A 6 1.16 -2.10 -10.31
N LYS A 7 0.43 -2.25 -9.19
CA LYS A 7 0.60 -3.28 -8.15
C LYS A 7 2.00 -3.18 -7.51
N THR A 8 2.24 -2.06 -6.84
CA THR A 8 3.51 -1.72 -6.16
C THR A 8 3.24 -0.96 -4.87
N MET A 9 4.29 -0.63 -4.11
CA MET A 9 4.20 0.26 -2.94
C MET A 9 3.53 1.62 -3.22
N LEU A 10 3.54 2.11 -4.47
CA LEU A 10 2.87 3.37 -4.81
C LEU A 10 1.35 3.30 -4.65
N ASP A 11 0.78 2.09 -4.77
CA ASP A 11 -0.64 1.86 -4.52
C ASP A 11 -1.02 2.05 -3.05
N VAL A 12 -0.03 2.08 -2.15
CA VAL A 12 -0.20 2.39 -0.71
C VAL A 12 0.19 3.83 -0.40
N LEU A 13 1.34 4.29 -0.91
CA LEU A 13 1.84 5.63 -0.62
C LEU A 13 0.90 6.74 -1.12
N GLN A 14 0.20 6.54 -2.24
CA GLN A 14 -0.73 7.53 -2.75
C GLN A 14 -1.95 7.71 -1.82
N PRO A 15 -2.71 6.65 -1.43
CA PRO A 15 -3.76 6.78 -0.42
C PRO A 15 -3.30 7.33 0.93
N VAL A 16 -2.08 6.97 1.37
CA VAL A 16 -1.50 7.50 2.61
C VAL A 16 -1.25 9.00 2.50
N TYR A 17 -0.70 9.47 1.38
CA TYR A 17 -0.53 10.90 1.12
C TYR A 17 -1.86 11.65 1.11
N GLU A 18 -2.90 11.08 0.51
CA GLU A 18 -4.25 11.67 0.49
C GLU A 18 -4.85 11.76 1.89
N ALA A 19 -4.71 10.71 2.71
CA ALA A 19 -5.16 10.72 4.10
C ALA A 19 -4.43 11.80 4.93
N LEU A 20 -3.11 11.93 4.76
CA LEU A 20 -2.32 13.00 5.38
C LEU A 20 -2.80 14.39 4.94
N ALA A 21 -3.01 14.60 3.64
CA ALA A 21 -3.48 15.87 3.09
C ALA A 21 -4.89 16.25 3.58
N GLN A 22 -5.71 15.26 3.94
CA GLN A 22 -7.04 15.44 4.52
C GLN A 22 -7.02 15.65 6.05
N GLY A 23 -5.84 15.64 6.70
CA GLY A 23 -5.73 15.81 8.14
C GLY A 23 -6.31 14.64 8.95
N LYS A 24 -6.24 13.42 8.39
CA LYS A 24 -6.69 12.20 9.07
C LYS A 24 -5.85 11.90 10.30
N THR A 25 -6.47 11.21 11.27
CA THR A 25 -5.76 10.71 12.46
C THR A 25 -4.72 9.65 12.07
N ALA A 26 -3.75 9.41 12.95
CA ALA A 26 -2.71 8.41 12.70
C ALA A 26 -3.29 6.99 12.53
N GLY A 27 -4.25 6.60 13.36
CA GLY A 27 -5.05 5.38 13.17
C GLY A 27 -5.77 5.30 11.81
N GLU A 28 -6.45 6.38 11.37
CA GLU A 28 -7.09 6.41 10.06
C GLU A 28 -6.09 6.29 8.89
N ILE A 29 -4.89 6.86 9.03
CA ILE A 29 -3.82 6.75 8.04
C ILE A 29 -3.27 5.32 7.97
N ALA A 30 -3.09 4.66 9.12
CA ALA A 30 -2.68 3.25 9.17
C ALA A 30 -3.72 2.34 8.50
N ASP A 31 -5.01 2.56 8.80
CA ASP A 31 -6.10 1.81 8.19
C ASP A 31 -6.21 2.04 6.68
N ALA A 32 -5.95 3.27 6.21
CA ALA A 32 -5.88 3.56 4.78
C ALA A 32 -4.74 2.78 4.10
N ALA A 33 -3.58 2.68 4.74
CA ALA A 33 -2.44 1.94 4.22
C ALA A 33 -2.73 0.43 4.11
N ASP A 34 -3.33 -0.16 5.15
CA ASP A 34 -3.70 -1.57 5.17
C ASP A 34 -4.75 -1.92 4.10
N LYS A 35 -5.80 -1.09 3.99
CA LYS A 35 -6.82 -1.25 2.94
C LYS A 35 -6.24 -1.12 1.54
N ALA A 36 -5.30 -0.19 1.35
CA ALA A 36 -4.63 0.00 0.08
C ALA A 36 -3.73 -1.20 -0.30
N ALA A 37 -3.04 -1.80 0.68
CA ALA A 37 -2.28 -3.02 0.43
C ALA A 37 -3.19 -4.19 0.05
N GLU A 38 -4.32 -4.38 0.75
CA GLU A 38 -5.33 -5.40 0.41
C GLU A 38 -5.91 -5.18 -0.99
N ALA A 39 -6.17 -3.93 -1.37
CA ALA A 39 -6.67 -3.58 -2.70
C ALA A 39 -5.73 -3.99 -3.84
N THR A 40 -4.46 -4.30 -3.54
CA THR A 40 -3.54 -4.85 -4.55
C THR A 40 -3.86 -6.28 -4.95
N VAL A 41 -4.57 -7.08 -4.13
CA VAL A 41 -4.86 -8.50 -4.39
C VAL A 41 -5.45 -8.75 -5.79
N PRO A 42 -6.55 -8.08 -6.22
CA PRO A 42 -7.14 -8.31 -7.54
C PRO A 42 -6.32 -7.71 -8.70
N MET A 43 -5.25 -6.94 -8.43
CA MET A 43 -4.49 -6.28 -9.48
C MET A 43 -3.56 -7.24 -10.22
N ARG A 44 -3.33 -6.96 -11.51
CA ARG A 44 -2.26 -7.58 -12.30
C ARG A 44 -0.97 -6.76 -12.18
N ALA A 45 0.14 -7.42 -11.87
CA ALA A 45 1.45 -6.76 -11.77
C ALA A 45 1.95 -6.23 -13.11
N LEU A 46 2.25 -4.92 -13.17
CA LEU A 46 2.84 -4.29 -14.36
C LEU A 46 4.31 -3.89 -14.16
N ARG A 47 4.82 -3.99 -12.93
CA ARG A 47 6.18 -3.62 -12.54
C ARG A 47 6.78 -4.64 -11.57
N GLY A 48 8.10 -4.57 -11.40
CA GLY A 48 8.85 -5.46 -10.50
C GLY A 48 8.91 -6.91 -10.98
N ARG A 49 9.41 -7.81 -10.13
CA ARG A 49 9.52 -9.24 -10.47
C ARG A 49 8.16 -9.94 -10.59
N ALA A 50 7.14 -9.43 -9.89
CA ALA A 50 5.79 -9.97 -9.96
C ALA A 50 5.17 -9.85 -11.36
N SER A 51 5.59 -8.88 -12.18
CA SER A 51 5.08 -8.74 -13.55
C SER A 51 5.48 -9.89 -14.47
N PHE A 52 6.56 -10.64 -14.13
CA PHE A 52 6.97 -11.82 -14.90
C PHE A 52 5.94 -12.95 -14.85
N LEU A 53 5.02 -12.92 -13.88
CA LEU A 53 3.96 -13.92 -13.71
C LEU A 53 2.69 -13.60 -14.51
N GLY A 54 2.56 -12.39 -15.08
CA GLY A 54 1.38 -11.99 -15.83
C GLY A 54 0.08 -12.13 -15.03
N GLU A 55 -0.93 -12.78 -15.61
CA GLU A 55 -2.23 -13.05 -14.96
C GLU A 55 -2.11 -13.83 -13.64
N ARG A 56 -1.05 -14.64 -13.47
CA ARG A 56 -0.82 -15.40 -12.22
C ARG A 56 -0.46 -14.52 -11.02
N SER A 57 -0.25 -13.21 -11.22
CA SER A 57 -0.06 -12.26 -10.13
C SER A 57 -1.37 -11.80 -9.48
N ILE A 58 -2.51 -12.03 -10.12
CA ILE A 58 -3.84 -11.71 -9.60
C ILE A 58 -4.19 -12.70 -8.48
N GLY A 59 -4.83 -12.22 -7.42
CA GLY A 59 -5.19 -13.02 -6.24
C GLY A 59 -4.11 -13.07 -5.17
N HIS A 60 -2.98 -12.39 -5.37
CA HIS A 60 -1.90 -12.28 -4.40
C HIS A 60 -1.63 -10.82 -4.03
N MET A 61 -1.55 -10.51 -2.73
CA MET A 61 -1.15 -9.18 -2.27
C MET A 61 0.27 -8.86 -2.72
N ASP A 62 0.53 -7.62 -3.14
CA ASP A 62 1.90 -7.19 -3.44
C ASP A 62 2.75 -7.11 -2.17
N ALA A 63 3.95 -7.69 -2.22
CA ALA A 63 4.86 -7.69 -1.08
C ALA A 63 5.38 -6.27 -0.75
N GLY A 64 5.58 -5.42 -1.77
CA GLY A 64 6.01 -4.04 -1.59
C GLY A 64 4.90 -3.17 -0.98
N ALA A 65 3.66 -3.37 -1.42
CA ALA A 65 2.49 -2.75 -0.80
C ALA A 65 2.33 -3.18 0.67
N ARG A 66 2.44 -4.49 0.96
CA ARG A 66 2.31 -5.01 2.33
C ARG A 66 3.40 -4.45 3.27
N SER A 67 4.65 -4.47 2.86
CA SER A 67 5.74 -3.92 3.69
C SER A 67 5.58 -2.42 3.92
N THR A 68 5.08 -1.68 2.93
CA THR A 68 4.80 -0.25 3.07
C THR A 68 3.68 0.01 4.06
N ALA A 69 2.58 -0.75 4.01
CA ALA A 69 1.49 -0.62 4.97
C ALA A 69 1.96 -0.91 6.42
N LEU A 70 2.78 -1.94 6.61
CA LEU A 70 3.39 -2.25 7.91
C LEU A 70 4.25 -1.10 8.45
N LEU A 71 5.06 -0.46 7.59
CA LEU A 71 5.86 0.69 7.97
C LEU A 71 4.98 1.88 8.39
N VAL A 72 3.92 2.17 7.64
CA VAL A 72 2.98 3.26 7.97
C VAL A 72 2.28 2.99 9.29
N ARG A 73 1.78 1.76 9.51
CA ARG A 73 1.17 1.37 10.79
C ARG A 73 2.15 1.51 11.96
N ALA A 74 3.38 1.03 11.81
CA ALA A 74 4.40 1.17 12.85
C ALA A 74 4.69 2.64 13.20
N VAL A 75 4.74 3.52 12.21
CA VAL A 75 4.91 4.97 12.43
C VAL A 75 3.69 5.55 13.16
N ALA A 76 2.47 5.21 12.73
CA ALA A 76 1.23 5.68 13.35
C ALA A 76 1.14 5.26 14.83
N GLU A 77 1.46 4.01 15.15
CA GLU A 77 1.49 3.51 16.53
C GLU A 77 2.58 4.21 17.37
N ALA A 78 3.74 4.49 16.78
CA ALA A 78 4.84 5.17 17.47
C ALA A 78 4.53 6.64 17.79
N ILE A 79 3.70 7.33 17.00
CA ILE A 79 3.31 8.73 17.25
C ILE A 79 2.08 8.86 18.15
N GLU A 80 1.22 7.84 18.25
CA GLU A 80 0.09 7.82 19.20
C GLU A 80 0.50 7.33 20.60
N GLY A 81 1.53 6.48 20.70
CA GLY A 81 2.04 5.93 21.94
C GLY A 81 3.00 6.84 22.73
N ASN A 82 3.09 8.13 22.38
CA ASN A 82 3.99 9.12 22.97
C ASN A 82 3.21 10.40 23.31
#